data_AF-A0A314KJM8-F1
#
_entry.id   AF-A0A314KJM8-F1
#
_cell.length_a   1.000
_cell.length_b   1.000
_cell.length_c   1.000
_cell.angle_alpha   90.00
_cell.angle_beta   90.00
_cell.angle_gamma   90.00
#
_symmetry.space_group_name_H-M   'P 1'
#
loop_
_entity.id
_entity.type
_entity.pdbx_description
1 polymer ?
#
loop_
_entity_poly.entity_id
_entity_poly.type
_entity_poly.pdbx_seq_one_letter_code
_entity_poly.pdbx_strand_id
1 'polypeptide(L)'
;MLGKFSEQVEINVPAIEVWNLYSTLQFAKFVVEKLPHIAEKVELVEGNGDPGSVLLVRFSFYLIKWEVMEKSENSSIIKLTLDFETKDAENIHLSIANLQTFVAIMKASADYLEQKNK
;
A
#
# COMPACT_ATOMS: atom_id res chain seq x y z
N MET A 1 14.97 -12.23 0.57
CA MET A 1 13.66 -12.33 -0.09
C MET A 1 13.55 -13.67 -0.79
N LEU A 2 12.44 -14.37 -0.60
CA LEU A 2 12.20 -15.74 -1.13
C LEU A 2 11.29 -15.75 -2.35
N GLY A 3 10.55 -14.66 -2.56
CA GLY A 3 9.73 -14.41 -3.74
C GLY A 3 9.13 -13.01 -3.66
N LYS A 4 8.50 -12.58 -4.74
CA LYS A 4 7.85 -11.28 -4.85
C LYS A 4 6.57 -11.40 -5.68
N PHE A 5 5.54 -10.67 -5.27
CA PHE A 5 4.29 -10.52 -6.00
C PHE A 5 3.89 -9.05 -5.99
N SER A 6 3.32 -8.55 -7.09
CA SER A 6 2.96 -7.14 -7.22
C SER A 6 1.61 -6.98 -7.90
N GLU A 7 0.79 -6.08 -7.39
CA GLU A 7 -0.45 -5.64 -8.01
C GLU A 7 -0.44 -4.14 -8.23
N GLN A 8 -1.14 -3.70 -9.28
CA GLN A 8 -1.32 -2.30 -9.62
C GLN A 8 -2.80 -2.03 -9.83
N VAL A 9 -3.26 -0.90 -9.32
CA VAL A 9 -4.63 -0.41 -9.48
C VAL A 9 -4.53 1.00 -10.04
N GLU A 10 -5.13 1.21 -11.20
CA GLU A 10 -5.30 2.54 -11.78
C GLU A 10 -6.55 3.20 -11.19
N ILE A 11 -6.44 4.49 -10.90
CA ILE A 11 -7.51 5.31 -10.32
C ILE A 11 -7.60 6.60 -11.12
N ASN A 12 -8.80 6.99 -11.55
CA ASN A 12 -9.05 8.21 -12.33
C ASN A 12 -9.16 9.45 -11.41
N VAL A 13 -8.22 9.57 -10.48
CA VAL A 13 -8.13 10.65 -9.49
C VAL A 13 -6.66 11.07 -9.35
N PRO A 14 -6.35 12.37 -9.19
CA PRO A 14 -4.98 12.84 -9.00
C PRO A 14 -4.26 12.14 -7.84
N ALA A 15 -2.97 11.87 -8.01
CA ALA A 15 -2.18 11.11 -7.05
C ALA A 15 -2.18 11.72 -5.64
N ILE A 16 -2.24 13.05 -5.54
CA ILE A 16 -2.28 13.77 -4.25
C ILE A 16 -3.54 13.47 -3.44
N GLU A 17 -4.70 13.37 -4.10
CA GLU A 17 -5.96 13.05 -3.42
C GLU A 17 -5.95 11.60 -2.92
N VAL A 18 -5.43 10.68 -3.74
CA VAL A 18 -5.27 9.28 -3.35
C VAL A 18 -4.28 9.13 -2.19
N TRP A 19 -3.14 9.83 -2.25
CA TRP A 19 -2.11 9.81 -1.20
C TRP A 19 -2.65 10.30 0.14
N ASN A 20 -3.42 11.39 0.14
CA ASN A 20 -4.05 11.95 1.33
C ASN A 20 -4.99 10.97 2.03
N LEU A 21 -5.59 10.03 1.29
CA LEU A 21 -6.53 9.06 1.85
C LEU A 21 -5.84 7.81 2.41
N TYR A 22 -4.83 7.26 1.72
CA TYR A 22 -4.26 5.95 2.09
C TYR A 22 -2.85 6.00 2.67
N SER A 23 -2.10 7.06 2.43
CA SER A 23 -0.64 6.97 2.40
C SER A 23 0.08 8.01 3.26
N THR A 24 -0.64 8.69 4.16
CA THR A 24 0.01 9.70 5.02
C THR A 24 1.04 9.04 5.93
N LEU A 25 2.25 9.61 5.99
CA LEU A 25 3.33 9.11 6.84
C LEU A 25 2.93 9.10 8.33
N GLN A 26 2.02 10.00 8.73
CA GLN A 26 1.50 10.05 10.09
C GLN A 26 0.63 8.84 10.42
N PHE A 27 -0.25 8.41 9.52
CA PHE A 27 -1.08 7.22 9.74
C PHE A 27 -0.22 5.94 9.80
N ALA A 28 0.75 5.81 8.91
CA ALA A 28 1.73 4.72 8.96
C ALA A 28 2.45 4.61 10.32
N LYS A 29 2.95 5.74 10.85
CA LYS A 29 3.58 5.79 12.18
C LYS A 29 2.60 5.40 13.29
N PHE A 30 1.37 5.90 13.22
CA PHE A 30 0.30 5.55 14.17
C PHE A 30 0.03 4.04 14.20
N VAL A 31 -0.05 3.38 13.04
CA VAL A 31 -0.28 1.92 12.97
C VAL A 31 0.82 1.17 13.71
N VAL A 32 2.08 1.52 13.52
CA VAL A 32 3.20 0.86 14.23
C VAL A 32 3.15 1.14 15.73
N GLU A 33 2.91 2.39 16.13
CA GLU A 33 2.94 2.78 17.54
C GLU A 33 1.77 2.23 18.35
N LYS A 34 0.57 2.17 17.76
CA LYS A 34 -0.68 1.81 18.46
C LYS A 34 -1.15 0.40 18.17
N LEU A 35 -0.76 -0.16 17.02
CA LEU A 35 -1.14 -1.49 16.57
C LEU A 35 0.11 -2.33 16.24
N PRO A 36 1.07 -2.50 17.18
CA PRO A 36 2.31 -3.24 16.91
C PRO A 36 2.09 -4.73 16.61
N HIS A 37 0.89 -5.25 16.88
CA HIS A 37 0.48 -6.61 16.51
C HIS A 37 0.07 -6.73 15.02
N ILE A 38 -0.15 -5.60 14.34
CA ILE A 38 -0.46 -5.56 12.91
C ILE A 38 0.80 -5.34 12.09
N ALA A 39 1.57 -4.29 12.39
CA ALA A 39 2.79 -3.97 11.66
C ALA A 39 3.95 -3.72 12.63
N GLU A 40 5.11 -4.29 12.32
CA GLU A 40 6.31 -4.20 13.14
C GLU A 40 7.07 -2.89 12.89
N LYS A 41 7.05 -2.42 11.65
CA LYS A 41 7.80 -1.24 11.22
C LYS A 41 7.20 -0.61 9.98
N VAL A 42 7.33 0.71 9.89
CA VAL A 42 7.15 1.45 8.63
C VAL A 42 8.38 2.30 8.39
N GLU A 43 8.87 2.28 7.17
CA GLU A 43 9.97 3.10 6.69
C GLU A 43 9.56 3.83 5.41
N LEU A 44 9.86 5.12 5.37
CA LEU A 44 9.89 5.86 4.10
C LEU A 44 11.24 5.57 3.46
N VAL A 45 11.24 4.73 2.42
CA VAL A 45 12.49 4.29 1.78
C VAL A 45 12.88 5.17 0.60
N GLU A 46 11.91 5.81 -0.04
CA GLU A 46 12.11 6.78 -1.12
C GLU A 46 11.08 7.91 -1.01
N GLY A 47 11.48 9.13 -1.41
CA GLY A 47 10.62 10.31 -1.38
C GLY A 47 10.62 11.07 -0.05
N ASN A 48 9.65 11.97 0.09
CA ASN A 48 9.55 12.94 1.19
C ASN A 48 8.20 12.85 1.95
N GLY A 49 7.36 11.87 1.63
CA GLY A 49 6.03 11.72 2.22
C GLY A 49 4.89 12.32 1.40
N ASP A 50 5.12 12.58 0.11
CA ASP A 50 4.15 13.01 -0.91
C ASP A 50 3.97 11.92 -2.01
N PRO A 51 3.04 12.07 -2.99
CA PRO A 51 2.97 11.16 -4.13
C PRO A 51 4.34 10.90 -4.79
N GLY A 52 4.58 9.66 -5.21
CA GLY A 52 5.87 9.17 -5.66
C GLY A 52 6.79 8.66 -4.54
N SER A 53 6.40 8.84 -3.28
CA SER A 53 7.10 8.23 -2.15
C SER A 53 6.82 6.73 -2.04
N VAL A 54 7.82 5.98 -1.58
CA VAL A 54 7.71 4.54 -1.34
C VAL A 54 7.76 4.27 0.16
N LEU A 55 6.68 3.67 0.67
CA LEU A 55 6.59 3.19 2.05
C LEU A 55 6.84 1.69 2.08
N LEU A 56 7.76 1.26 2.94
CA LEU A 56 7.97 -0.13 3.29
C LEU A 56 7.29 -0.43 4.63
N VAL A 57 6.32 -1.33 4.64
CA VAL A 57 5.63 -1.79 5.84
C VAL A 57 6.03 -3.23 6.11
N ARG A 58 6.59 -3.49 7.30
CA ARG A 58 7.03 -4.83 7.73
C ARG A 58 5.96 -5.48 8.59
N PHE A 59 5.56 -6.68 8.20
CA PHE A 59 4.71 -7.61 8.94
C PHE A 59 5.56 -8.82 9.37
N SER A 60 5.00 -9.71 10.18
CA SER A 60 5.79 -10.77 10.83
C SER A 60 6.50 -11.75 9.90
N PHE A 61 6.01 -11.97 8.68
CA PHE A 61 6.64 -12.91 7.72
C PHE A 61 6.65 -12.39 6.28
N TYR A 62 6.32 -11.12 6.06
CA TYR A 62 6.31 -10.48 4.75
C TYR A 62 6.43 -8.96 4.86
N LEU A 63 6.75 -8.30 3.75
CA LEU A 63 6.74 -6.85 3.64
C LEU A 63 5.84 -6.42 2.51
N ILE A 64 5.19 -5.28 2.70
CA ILE A 64 4.47 -4.59 1.62
C ILE A 64 5.23 -3.31 1.30
N LYS A 65 5.61 -3.13 0.05
CA LYS A 65 5.98 -1.83 -0.51
C LYS A 65 4.75 -1.21 -1.13
N TRP A 66 4.46 0.01 -0.71
CA TRP A 66 3.33 0.80 -1.15
C TRP A 66 3.84 2.05 -1.86
N GLU A 67 3.28 2.34 -3.04
CA GLU A 67 3.64 3.48 -3.86
C GLU A 67 2.39 4.03 -4.56
N VAL A 68 2.16 5.35 -4.49
CA VAL A 68 1.15 6.04 -5.31
C VAL A 68 1.88 6.92 -6.30
N MET A 69 1.70 6.67 -7.58
CA MET A 69 2.38 7.36 -8.67
C MET A 69 1.38 8.18 -9.47
N GLU A 70 1.82 9.33 -9.97
CA GLU A 70 1.09 10.06 -11.00
C GLU A 70 1.14 9.29 -12.33
N LYS A 71 -0.02 9.14 -12.97
CA LYS A 71 -0.11 8.63 -14.35
C LYS A 71 -0.40 9.77 -15.32
N SER A 72 -1.25 10.70 -14.92
CA SER A 72 -1.53 11.97 -15.59
C SER A 72 -2.04 12.99 -14.57
N GLU A 73 -2.27 14.23 -15.01
CA GLU A 73 -2.85 15.29 -14.16
C GLU A 73 -4.10 14.83 -13.39
N ASN A 74 -4.93 13.98 -14.00
CA ASN A 74 -6.21 13.53 -13.45
C ASN A 74 -6.24 12.03 -13.09
N SER A 75 -5.10 11.33 -13.11
CA SER A 75 -5.08 9.89 -12.82
C SER A 75 -3.81 9.44 -12.12
N SER A 76 -3.92 8.36 -11.37
CA SER A 76 -2.83 7.80 -10.59
C SER A 76 -2.81 6.27 -10.65
N ILE A 77 -1.68 5.70 -10.28
CA ILE A 77 -1.48 4.27 -10.12
C ILE A 77 -1.06 4.01 -8.69
N ILE A 78 -1.80 3.17 -7.98
CA ILE A 78 -1.33 2.58 -6.73
C ILE A 78 -0.67 1.25 -7.05
N LYS A 79 0.55 1.06 -6.57
CA LYS A 79 1.30 -0.18 -6.68
C LYS A 79 1.58 -0.76 -5.30
N LEU A 80 1.20 -2.01 -5.14
CA LEU A 80 1.57 -2.81 -3.98
C LEU A 80 2.52 -3.90 -4.41
N THR A 81 3.57 -4.10 -3.61
CA THR A 81 4.51 -5.20 -3.80
C THR A 81 4.66 -5.94 -2.49
N LEU A 82 4.29 -7.21 -2.52
CA LEU A 82 4.52 -8.16 -1.45
C LEU A 82 5.86 -8.87 -1.66
N ASP A 83 6.75 -8.74 -0.68
CA ASP A 83 8.02 -9.47 -0.62
C ASP A 83 7.92 -10.56 0.46
N PHE A 84 8.10 -11.83 0.10
CA PHE A 84 8.02 -12.96 1.04
C PHE A 84 9.32 -13.13 1.84
N GLU A 85 9.21 -13.29 3.15
CA GLU A 85 10.34 -13.59 4.05
C GLU A 85 10.31 -15.00 4.64
N THR A 86 9.29 -15.80 4.32
CA THR A 86 9.14 -17.19 4.78
C THR A 86 9.03 -18.18 3.61
N LYS A 87 9.41 -19.44 3.87
CA LYS A 87 9.18 -20.59 2.97
C LYS A 87 7.93 -21.38 3.34
N ASP A 88 7.31 -21.05 4.46
CA ASP A 88 6.12 -21.71 4.96
C ASP A 88 4.91 -21.40 4.04
N ALA A 89 4.29 -22.43 3.48
CA ALA A 89 3.25 -22.28 2.47
C ALA A 89 1.97 -21.65 3.03
N GLU A 90 1.63 -21.90 4.29
CA GLU A 90 0.46 -21.32 4.95
C GLU A 90 0.66 -19.82 5.16
N ASN A 91 1.83 -19.42 5.67
CA ASN A 91 2.17 -18.01 5.81
C ASN A 91 2.26 -17.28 4.46
N ILE A 92 2.76 -17.93 3.40
CA ILE A 92 2.72 -17.38 2.03
C ILE A 92 1.27 -17.16 1.59
N HIS A 93 0.39 -18.15 1.80
CA HIS A 93 -1.03 -18.04 1.44
C HIS A 93 -1.72 -16.90 2.21
N LEU A 94 -1.50 -16.79 3.51
CA LEU A 94 -2.01 -15.69 4.35
C LEU A 94 -1.51 -14.32 3.87
N SER A 95 -0.23 -14.23 3.50
CA SER A 95 0.35 -12.98 2.99
C SER A 95 -0.35 -12.52 1.69
N ILE A 96 -0.62 -13.45 0.78
CA ILE A 96 -1.32 -13.17 -0.48
C ILE A 96 -2.77 -12.77 -0.20
N ALA A 97 -3.48 -13.47 0.68
CA ALA A 97 -4.84 -13.13 1.07
C ALA A 97 -4.95 -11.73 1.70
N ASN A 98 -3.98 -11.36 2.55
CA ASN A 98 -3.90 -10.02 3.13
C ASN A 98 -3.68 -8.96 2.06
N LEU A 99 -2.77 -9.20 1.10
CA LEU A 99 -2.56 -8.28 -0.02
C LEU A 99 -3.84 -8.08 -0.85
N GLN A 100 -4.55 -9.16 -1.17
CA GLN A 100 -5.82 -9.08 -1.90
C GLN A 100 -6.89 -8.30 -1.13
N THR A 101 -6.90 -8.41 0.20
CA THR A 101 -7.77 -7.61 1.06
C THR A 101 -7.43 -6.11 0.94
N PHE A 102 -6.14 -5.74 0.95
CA PHE A 102 -5.72 -4.36 0.70
C PHE A 102 -6.15 -3.88 -0.70
N VAL A 103 -5.99 -4.71 -1.73
CA VAL A 103 -6.44 -4.38 -3.09
C VAL A 103 -7.94 -4.17 -3.17
N ALA A 104 -8.74 -5.00 -2.50
CA ALA A 104 -10.19 -4.84 -2.46
C ALA A 104 -10.59 -3.53 -1.78
N ILE A 105 -9.95 -3.19 -0.66
CA ILE A 105 -10.15 -1.89 0.02
C ILE A 105 -9.84 -0.76 -0.96
N MET A 106 -8.65 -0.76 -1.57
CA MET A 106 -8.22 0.27 -2.53
C MET A 106 -9.15 0.43 -3.73
N LYS A 107 -9.76 -0.64 -4.23
CA LYS A 107 -10.74 -0.57 -5.32
C LYS A 107 -12.03 0.11 -4.88
N ALA A 108 -12.63 -0.32 -3.76
CA ALA A 108 -13.85 0.30 -3.23
C ALA A 108 -13.63 1.80 -2.90
N SER A 109 -12.45 2.08 -2.38
CA SER A 109 -11.88 3.38 -2.13
C SER A 109 -11.71 4.27 -3.37
N ALA A 110 -11.22 3.70 -4.47
CA ALA A 110 -11.11 4.36 -5.76
C ALA A 110 -12.52 4.70 -6.29
N ASP A 111 -13.43 3.73 -6.26
CA ASP A 111 -14.82 3.93 -6.67
C ASP A 111 -15.48 5.08 -5.89
N TYR A 112 -15.21 5.18 -4.58
CA TYR A 112 -15.69 6.28 -3.74
C TYR A 112 -15.12 7.65 -4.15
N LEU A 113 -13.80 7.74 -4.38
CA LEU A 113 -13.16 9.00 -4.79
C LEU A 113 -13.65 9.46 -6.18
N GLU A 114 -13.75 8.53 -7.13
CA GLU A 114 -14.24 8.81 -8.48
C GLU A 114 -15.70 9.27 -8.48
N GLN A 115 -16.54 8.72 -7.60
CA GLN A 115 -17.92 9.17 -7.44
C GLN A 115 -18.03 10.55 -6.80
N LYS A 116 -17.16 10.87 -5.83
CA LYS A 116 -17.14 12.17 -5.16
C LYS A 116 -16.69 13.31 -6.11
N ASN A 117 -15.85 13.00 -7.09
CA ASN A 117 -15.27 13.98 -8.01
C ASN A 117 -16.07 14.15 -9.33
N LYS A 118 -17.23 13.48 -9.46
CA LYS A 118 -18.21 13.70 -10.54
C LYS A 118 -19.16 14.83 -10.18
#